data_AF-A0ABD6FH24-F1
#
_entry.id   AF-A0ABD6FH24-F1
#
_cell.length_a   1.000
_cell.length_b   1.000
_cell.length_c   1.000
_cell.angle_alpha   90.00
_cell.angle_beta   90.00
_cell.angle_gamma   90.00
#
_symmetry.space_group_name_H-M   'P 1'
#
loop_
_entity.id
_entity.type
_entity.pdbx_description
1 polymer ?
#
loop_
_entity_poly.entity_id
_entity_poly.type
_entity_poly.pdbx_seq_one_letter_code
_entity_poly.pdbx_strand_id
1 'polypeptide(L)'
;MTAVVNPPENLASQPASELEQPYVYRRTELVEPDWRRFPGWADVTEAEWRDAQWQRVKCVRNIRQLRAVMGDLLEDRFYADLEADQKQMATMSMLITPQILNTMAPNAPTTP
;
A
#
# COMPACT_ATOMS: atom_id res chain seq x y z
N MET A 1 53.96 -15.04 27.70
CA MET A 1 52.68 -14.97 28.46
C MET A 1 51.58 -14.90 27.40
N THR A 2 51.15 -16.06 26.93
CA THR A 2 50.28 -16.21 25.76
C THR A 2 48.84 -16.28 26.26
N ALA A 3 48.02 -15.27 25.95
CA ALA A 3 46.60 -15.28 26.28
C ALA A 3 45.89 -16.29 25.38
N VAL A 4 45.36 -17.35 25.99
CA VAL A 4 44.41 -18.26 25.33
C VAL A 4 43.08 -17.50 25.25
N VAL A 5 42.70 -17.10 24.04
CA VAL A 5 41.37 -16.56 23.76
C VAL A 5 40.42 -17.75 23.69
N ASN A 6 39.52 -17.87 24.67
CA ASN A 6 38.40 -18.80 24.57
C ASN A 6 37.45 -18.34 23.44
N PRO A 7 36.94 -19.24 22.59
CA PRO A 7 35.91 -18.89 21.61
C PRO A 7 34.65 -18.39 22.33
N PRO A 8 33.86 -17.49 21.73
CA PRO A 8 32.61 -17.04 22.34
C PRO A 8 31.70 -18.24 22.55
N GLU A 9 31.22 -18.39 23.79
CA GLU A 9 30.18 -19.35 24.14
C GLU A 9 29.04 -19.21 23.14
N ASN A 10 28.63 -20.35 22.57
CA ASN A 10 27.47 -20.44 21.71
C ASN A 10 26.31 -19.74 22.42
N LEU A 11 25.82 -18.63 21.84
CA LEU A 11 24.62 -17.93 22.29
C LEU A 11 23.43 -18.84 21.99
N ALA A 12 23.37 -19.96 22.72
CA ALA A 12 22.26 -20.88 22.73
C ALA A 12 21.02 -20.03 22.92
N SER A 13 20.11 -20.14 21.95
CA SER A 13 18.86 -19.41 21.89
C SER A 13 18.26 -19.34 23.28
N GLN A 14 18.34 -18.16 23.91
CA GLN A 14 17.57 -17.88 25.10
C GLN A 14 16.12 -18.11 24.68
N PRO A 15 15.33 -18.93 25.41
CA PRO A 15 13.92 -19.07 25.09
C PRO A 15 13.35 -17.66 25.14
N ALA A 16 12.88 -17.18 23.99
CA ALA A 16 12.15 -15.93 23.92
C ALA A 16 11.08 -16.04 25.01
N SER A 17 11.15 -15.18 26.02
CA SER A 17 10.10 -15.09 27.03
C SER A 17 8.77 -15.09 26.29
N GLU A 18 7.86 -16.00 26.65
CA GLU A 18 6.54 -16.24 26.07
C GLU A 18 5.65 -14.99 26.16
N LEU A 19 6.04 -13.91 25.48
CA LEU A 19 5.17 -12.82 25.17
C LEU A 19 4.23 -13.39 24.10
N GLU A 20 3.08 -13.90 24.55
CA GLU A 20 2.00 -14.35 23.66
C GLU A 20 1.81 -13.28 22.60
N GLN A 21 2.09 -13.63 21.34
CA GLN A 21 1.91 -12.69 20.25
C GLN A 21 0.42 -12.35 20.20
N PRO A 22 0.02 -11.09 20.43
CA PRO A 22 -1.39 -10.72 20.58
C PRO A 22 -2.18 -10.83 19.27
N TYR A 23 -1.48 -11.10 18.16
CA TYR A 23 -2.05 -11.26 16.84
C TYR A 23 -1.55 -12.53 16.16
N VAL A 24 -2.49 -13.29 15.58
CA VAL A 24 -2.16 -14.41 14.72
C VAL A 24 -1.81 -13.88 13.34
N TYR A 25 -0.53 -13.87 12.98
CA TYR A 25 -0.10 -13.55 11.62
C TYR A 25 -0.62 -14.59 10.64
N ARG A 26 -1.52 -14.19 9.74
CA ARG A 26 -1.87 -14.99 8.57
C ARG A 26 -1.08 -14.50 7.36
N ARG A 27 -0.35 -15.41 6.72
CA ARG A 27 0.23 -15.17 5.41
C ARG A 27 -0.83 -15.47 4.34
N THR A 28 -1.19 -14.46 3.58
CA THR A 28 -1.97 -14.62 2.34
C THR A 28 -1.02 -14.61 1.16
N GLU A 29 -1.36 -15.35 0.11
CA GLU A 29 -0.64 -15.25 -1.17
C GLU A 29 -0.75 -13.82 -1.71
N LEU A 30 0.39 -13.25 -2.13
CA LEU A 30 0.42 -11.91 -2.70
C LEU A 30 0.06 -12.00 -4.18
N VAL A 31 -1.17 -11.60 -4.49
CA VAL A 31 -1.68 -11.55 -5.86
C VAL A 31 -1.88 -10.10 -6.25
N GLU A 32 -1.43 -9.74 -7.45
CA GLU A 32 -1.75 -8.44 -8.04
C GLU A 32 -3.24 -8.42 -8.44
N PRO A 33 -4.04 -7.47 -7.92
CA PRO A 33 -5.43 -7.33 -8.33
C PRO A 33 -5.54 -6.90 -9.80
N ASP A 34 -6.64 -7.24 -10.46
CA ASP A 34 -6.93 -6.71 -11.81
C ASP A 34 -7.15 -5.19 -11.75
N TRP A 35 -6.29 -4.41 -12.42
CA TRP A 35 -6.38 -2.95 -12.45
C TRP A 35 -7.62 -2.45 -13.19
N ARG A 36 -8.20 -3.26 -14.08
CA ARG A 36 -9.38 -2.89 -14.86
C ARG A 36 -10.65 -2.79 -14.01
N ARG A 37 -10.58 -3.20 -12.73
CA ARG A 37 -11.63 -2.95 -11.74
C ARG A 37 -11.90 -1.46 -11.51
N PHE A 38 -10.93 -0.59 -11.81
CA PHE A 38 -11.12 0.85 -11.72
C PHE A 38 -11.67 1.41 -13.04
N PRO A 39 -12.82 2.10 -13.03
CA PRO A 39 -13.43 2.65 -14.24
C PRO A 39 -12.48 3.50 -15.09
N GLY A 40 -11.64 4.34 -14.48
CA GLY A 40 -10.71 5.19 -15.22
C GLY A 40 -9.51 4.47 -15.83
N TRP A 41 -9.32 3.18 -15.53
CA TRP A 41 -8.27 2.33 -16.11
C TRP A 41 -8.81 1.06 -16.80
N ALA A 42 -10.12 0.96 -17.01
CA ALA A 42 -10.74 -0.22 -17.62
C ALA A 42 -10.18 -0.54 -19.02
N ASP A 43 -9.88 0.49 -19.81
CA ASP A 43 -9.35 0.36 -21.18
C ASP A 43 -7.82 0.28 -21.24
N VAL A 44 -7.12 0.33 -20.10
CA VAL A 44 -5.65 0.28 -20.06
C VAL A 44 -5.18 -1.11 -20.41
N THR A 45 -4.31 -1.19 -21.41
CA THR A 45 -3.71 -2.45 -21.86
C THR A 45 -2.67 -2.95 -20.87
N GLU A 46 -2.38 -4.26 -20.90
CA GLU A 46 -1.32 -4.84 -20.07
C GLU A 46 0.06 -4.26 -20.41
N ALA A 47 0.30 -3.96 -21.69
CA ALA A 47 1.54 -3.35 -22.15
C ALA A 47 1.74 -1.95 -21.55
N GLU A 48 0.69 -1.12 -21.54
CA GLU A 48 0.71 0.19 -20.87
C GLU A 48 0.86 0.05 -19.35
N TRP A 49 0.12 -0.88 -18.73
CA TRP A 49 0.19 -1.09 -17.28
C TRP A 49 1.60 -1.47 -16.82
N ARG A 50 2.29 -2.32 -17.59
CA ARG A 50 3.67 -2.76 -17.30
C ARG A 50 4.74 -1.74 -17.67
N ASP A 51 4.38 -0.65 -18.35
CA ASP A 51 5.32 0.40 -18.72
C ASP A 51 5.61 1.36 -17.55
N ALA A 52 6.88 1.46 -17.15
CA ALA A 52 7.29 2.28 -16.02
C ALA A 52 7.12 3.79 -16.28
N GLN A 53 7.20 4.23 -17.54
CA GLN A 53 6.97 5.63 -17.90
C GLN A 53 5.48 5.96 -17.78
N TRP A 54 4.60 5.08 -18.24
CA TRP A 54 3.16 5.18 -18.10
C TRP A 54 2.77 5.27 -16.62
N GLN A 55 3.29 4.39 -15.78
CA GLN A 55 3.09 4.42 -14.32
C GLN A 55 3.46 5.78 -13.71
N ARG A 56 4.60 6.36 -14.12
CA ARG A 56 5.06 7.67 -13.63
C ARG A 56 4.20 8.83 -14.12
N VAL A 57 3.75 8.79 -15.37
CA VAL A 57 2.92 9.84 -15.97
C VAL A 57 1.48 9.79 -15.44
N LYS A 58 0.98 8.59 -15.11
CA LYS A 58 -0.38 8.35 -14.64
C LYS A 58 -0.53 8.39 -13.12
N CYS A 59 0.46 8.89 -12.38
CA CYS A 59 0.29 9.14 -10.95
C CYS A 59 -0.92 10.04 -10.66
N VAL A 60 -1.71 9.67 -9.67
CA VAL A 60 -2.82 10.43 -9.13
C VAL A 60 -2.28 11.44 -8.12
N ARG A 61 -2.54 12.73 -8.36
CA ARG A 61 -1.94 13.85 -7.62
C ARG A 61 -2.96 14.74 -6.90
N ASN A 62 -4.25 14.51 -7.13
CA ASN A 62 -5.32 15.29 -6.52
C ASN A 62 -6.64 14.52 -6.52
N ILE A 63 -7.60 15.06 -5.78
CA ILE A 63 -8.93 14.48 -5.57
C ILE A 63 -9.69 14.32 -6.90
N ARG A 64 -9.60 15.30 -7.81
CA ARG A 64 -10.25 15.22 -9.13
C ARG A 64 -9.72 14.03 -9.95
N GLN A 65 -8.41 13.82 -9.96
CA GLN A 65 -7.80 12.68 -10.65
C GLN A 65 -8.17 11.36 -9.99
N LEU A 66 -8.22 11.32 -8.64
CA LEU A 66 -8.67 10.14 -7.93
C LEU A 66 -10.13 9.78 -8.30
N ARG A 67 -11.01 10.77 -8.35
CA ARG A 67 -12.42 10.58 -8.77
C ARG A 67 -12.56 10.10 -10.21
N ALA A 68 -11.69 10.59 -11.11
CA ALA A 68 -11.67 10.10 -12.49
C ALA A 68 -11.23 8.63 -12.60
N VAL A 69 -10.35 8.16 -11.71
CA VAL A 69 -9.93 6.74 -11.68
C VAL A 69 -11.00 5.87 -11.03
N MET A 70 -11.54 6.29 -9.89
CA MET A 70 -12.48 5.49 -9.10
C MET A 70 -13.90 5.47 -9.66
N GLY A 71 -14.31 6.47 -10.45
CA GLY A 71 -15.70 6.60 -10.88
C GLY A 71 -16.65 6.66 -9.68
N ASP A 72 -17.68 5.81 -9.69
CA ASP A 72 -18.70 5.75 -8.64
C ASP A 72 -18.39 4.70 -7.55
N LEU A 73 -17.16 4.18 -7.49
CA LEU A 73 -16.77 3.16 -6.50
C LEU A 73 -16.63 3.70 -5.08
N LEU A 74 -16.39 5.00 -4.92
CA LEU A 74 -16.26 5.67 -3.63
C LEU A 74 -17.39 6.67 -3.43
N GLU A 75 -17.90 6.72 -2.20
CA GLU A 75 -18.94 7.66 -1.81
C GLU A 75 -18.43 9.10 -1.75
N ASP A 76 -19.30 10.09 -2.00
CA ASP A 76 -18.91 11.51 -1.99
C ASP A 76 -18.34 11.98 -0.63
N ARG A 77 -18.77 11.35 0.49
CA ARG A 77 -18.22 11.65 1.83
C ARG A 77 -16.72 11.39 1.93
N PHE A 78 -16.21 10.36 1.24
CA PHE A 78 -14.78 10.04 1.22
C PHE A 78 -13.98 11.21 0.65
N TYR A 79 -14.47 11.82 -0.43
CA TYR A 79 -13.82 12.96 -1.06
C TYR A 79 -13.90 14.22 -0.20
N ALA A 80 -15.01 14.42 0.53
CA ALA A 80 -15.14 15.52 1.48
C ALA A 80 -14.14 15.39 2.64
N ASP A 81 -14.00 14.20 3.21
CA ASP A 81 -13.04 13.91 4.28
C ASP A 81 -11.59 14.12 3.80
N LEU A 82 -11.27 13.62 2.60
CA LEU A 82 -9.95 13.82 1.99
C LEU A 82 -9.65 15.30 1.71
N GLU A 83 -10.64 16.09 1.30
CA GLU A 83 -10.48 17.53 1.10
C GLU A 83 -10.26 18.27 2.43
N ALA A 84 -10.97 17.87 3.49
CA ALA A 84 -10.77 18.42 4.83
C ALA A 84 -9.36 18.12 5.35
N ASP A 85 -8.87 16.88 5.20
CA ASP A 85 -7.51 16.47 5.56
C ASP A 85 -6.45 17.31 4.82
N GLN A 86 -6.61 17.51 3.51
CA GLN A 86 -5.71 18.34 2.71
C GLN A 86 -5.62 19.79 3.20
N LYS A 87 -6.73 20.35 3.70
CA LYS A 87 -6.79 21.74 4.16
C LYS A 87 -6.25 21.91 5.58
N GLN A 88 -6.40 20.89 6.43
CA GLN A 88 -6.24 21.04 7.87
C GLN A 88 -5.03 20.28 8.43
N MET A 89 -4.64 19.16 7.82
CA MET A 89 -3.73 18.19 8.42
C MET A 89 -2.56 17.81 7.51
N ALA A 90 -2.82 17.61 6.22
CA ALA A 90 -1.80 17.12 5.30
C ALA A 90 -0.66 18.13 5.12
N THR A 91 0.58 17.67 5.37
CA THR A 91 1.79 18.49 5.18
C THR A 91 2.43 18.30 3.80
N MET A 92 2.00 17.27 3.06
CA MET A 92 2.54 16.90 1.75
C MET A 92 1.41 16.74 0.73
N SER A 93 1.69 17.12 -0.51
CA SER A 93 0.77 16.90 -1.62
C SER A 93 0.63 15.42 -1.97
N MET A 94 -0.54 15.03 -2.49
CA MET A 94 -0.78 13.67 -2.96
C MET A 94 0.12 13.32 -4.17
N LEU A 95 0.66 12.11 -4.16
CA LEU A 95 1.24 11.46 -5.33
C LEU A 95 1.15 9.94 -5.13
N ILE A 96 0.21 9.30 -5.80
CA ILE A 96 -0.01 7.85 -5.72
C ILE A 96 0.19 7.27 -7.13
N THR A 97 1.10 6.30 -7.26
CA THR A 97 1.31 5.59 -8.54
C THR A 97 0.16 4.61 -8.80
N PRO A 98 -0.14 4.28 -10.07
CA PRO A 98 -1.20 3.32 -10.37
C PRO A 98 -1.04 1.97 -9.67
N GLN A 99 0.18 1.41 -9.62
CA GLN A 99 0.44 0.14 -8.92
C GLN A 99 0.11 0.19 -7.42
N ILE A 100 0.53 1.28 -6.75
CA ILE A 100 0.25 1.45 -5.33
C ILE A 100 -1.26 1.55 -5.10
N LEU A 101 -1.98 2.33 -5.91
CA LEU A 101 -3.43 2.42 -5.80
C LEU A 101 -4.11 1.07 -6.04
N ASN A 102 -3.64 0.28 -7.01
CA ASN A 102 -4.23 -1.02 -7.34
C ASN A 102 -4.12 -2.03 -6.21
N THR A 103 -3.03 -1.98 -5.47
CA THR A 103 -2.72 -2.89 -4.35
C THR A 103 -3.23 -2.40 -3.00
N MET A 104 -3.74 -1.16 -2.91
CA MET A 104 -4.36 -0.64 -1.70
C MET A 104 -5.70 -1.34 -1.45
N ALA A 105 -5.78 -1.99 -0.29
CA ALA A 105 -7.01 -2.51 0.30
C ALA A 105 -7.97 -3.17 -0.71
N PRO A 106 -7.50 -4.14 -1.54
CA PRO A 106 -8.26 -4.64 -2.69
C PRO A 106 -9.58 -5.33 -2.33
N ASN A 107 -9.71 -5.75 -1.07
CA ASN A 107 -10.88 -6.45 -0.54
C ASN A 107 -11.60 -5.66 0.57
N ALA A 108 -11.25 -4.39 0.77
CA ALA A 108 -11.93 -3.56 1.77
C ALA A 108 -13.35 -3.19 1.30
N PRO A 109 -14.30 -3.05 2.23
CA PRO A 109 -15.60 -2.48 1.89
C PRO A 109 -15.43 -1.05 1.38
N THR A 110 -16.30 -0.64 0.45
CA THR A 110 -16.32 0.71 -0.13
C THR A 110 -16.95 1.75 0.81
N THR A 111 -17.62 1.28 1.86
CA THR A 111 -18.17 2.08 2.95
C THR A 111 -17.10 2.27 4.03
N PRO A 112 -16.64 3.52 4.29
CA PRO A 112 -15.76 3.81 5.44
C PRO A 112 -16.49 3.66 6.78
#